data_AF-A0A957W0F6-F1
#
_entry.id   AF-A0A957W0F6-F1
#
_cell.length_a   1.000
_cell.length_b   1.000
_cell.length_c   1.000
_cell.angle_alpha   90.00
_cell.angle_beta   90.00
_cell.angle_gamma   90.00
#
_symmetry.space_group_name_H-M   'P 1'
#
loop_
_entity.id
_entity.type
_entity.pdbx_description
1 polymer ?
#
loop_
_entity_poly.entity_id
_entity_poly.type
_entity_poly.pdbx_seq_one_letter_code
_entity_poly.pdbx_strand_id
1 'polypeptide(L)'
;VWFLGTTLDSWTVVVPRHWWQLPWYAGKVRFECEFVPQTGRYRHYLMHTEAEWAPARVELTQAGAEALHLAGFPDTETALVYLTHPLTGFYYRRDGRLGTYRVWHERLAVRPARLISARFGLLERMQLVSAEEQLAPHSVLLQPLNEFTIYLPPRVLSP
;
A
#
# COMPACT_ATOMS: atom_id res chain seq x y z
N VAL A 1 2.00 -10.20 -8.54
CA VAL A 1 2.94 -9.40 -7.70
C VAL A 1 3.48 -10.25 -6.56
N TRP A 2 4.63 -9.90 -5.99
CA TRP A 2 5.15 -10.56 -4.79
C TRP A 2 4.64 -9.85 -3.53
N PHE A 3 3.98 -10.59 -2.63
CA PHE A 3 3.40 -10.05 -1.41
C PHE A 3 4.37 -10.25 -0.23
N LEU A 4 4.92 -9.14 0.26
CA LEU A 4 5.90 -9.15 1.35
C LEU A 4 5.27 -9.41 2.72
N GLY A 5 4.00 -9.08 2.88
CA GLY A 5 3.27 -9.21 4.13
C GLY A 5 2.41 -8.00 4.42
N THR A 6 1.61 -8.11 5.49
CA THR A 6 0.74 -7.03 5.96
C THR A 6 1.05 -6.72 7.42
N THR A 7 1.15 -5.45 7.75
CA THR A 7 1.05 -4.98 9.13
C THR A 7 -0.42 -4.67 9.42
N LEU A 8 -0.97 -5.25 10.48
CA LEU A 8 -2.36 -5.03 10.90
C LEU A 8 -2.40 -4.48 12.32
N ASP A 9 -3.09 -3.35 12.49
CA ASP A 9 -3.37 -2.73 13.79
C ASP A 9 -4.69 -3.27 14.38
N SER A 10 -4.72 -4.57 14.62
CA SER A 10 -5.84 -5.25 15.27
C SER A 10 -5.41 -6.59 15.85
N TRP A 11 -6.00 -6.98 16.97
CA TRP A 11 -5.79 -8.29 17.59
C TRP A 11 -6.22 -9.44 16.68
N THR A 12 -7.10 -9.18 15.70
CA THR A 12 -7.58 -10.20 14.75
C THR A 12 -6.45 -10.77 13.89
N VAL A 13 -5.27 -10.13 13.84
CA VAL A 13 -4.05 -10.60 13.17
C VAL A 13 -3.65 -12.03 13.56
N VAL A 14 -4.03 -12.48 14.76
CA VAL A 14 -3.74 -13.83 15.27
C VAL A 14 -4.29 -14.91 14.33
N VAL A 15 -5.52 -14.74 13.82
CA VAL A 15 -6.18 -15.74 12.96
C VAL A 15 -5.46 -15.88 11.60
N PRO A 16 -5.29 -14.81 10.80
CA PRO A 16 -4.51 -14.83 9.57
C PRO A 16 -3.10 -15.39 9.76
N ARG A 17 -2.42 -14.97 10.83
CA ARG A 17 -1.03 -15.34 11.08
C ARG A 17 -0.87 -16.80 11.43
N HIS A 18 -1.69 -17.34 12.33
CA HIS A 18 -1.47 -18.67 12.90
C HIS A 18 -2.32 -19.77 12.26
N TRP A 19 -3.58 -19.49 11.90
CA TRP A 19 -4.45 -20.51 11.28
C TRP A 19 -4.29 -20.55 9.77
N TRP A 20 -4.08 -19.40 9.12
CA TRP A 20 -3.92 -19.34 7.66
C TRP A 20 -2.46 -19.24 7.21
N GLN A 21 -1.52 -19.17 8.16
CA GLN A 21 -0.08 -19.08 7.92
C GLN A 21 0.32 -17.90 7.03
N LEU A 22 -0.41 -16.79 7.13
CA LEU A 22 -0.12 -15.59 6.37
C LEU A 22 1.08 -14.84 6.97
N PRO A 23 1.88 -14.15 6.14
CA PRO A 23 2.92 -13.23 6.61
C PRO A 23 2.25 -11.93 7.10
N TRP A 24 1.36 -12.04 8.08
CA TRP A 24 0.68 -10.93 8.73
C TRP A 24 1.33 -10.68 10.09
N TYR A 25 1.59 -9.42 10.39
CA TYR A 25 2.35 -8.97 11.55
C TYR A 25 1.57 -7.89 12.28
N ALA A 26 1.69 -7.87 13.61
CA ALA A 26 1.10 -6.80 14.40
C ALA A 26 1.92 -5.51 14.24
N GLY A 27 1.24 -4.37 14.34
CA GLY A 27 1.85 -3.06 14.41
C GLY A 27 0.80 -1.99 14.66
N LYS A 28 1.22 -0.80 15.04
CA LYS A 28 0.32 0.34 15.28
C LYS A 28 0.35 1.29 14.10
N VAL A 29 -0.81 1.68 13.59
CA VAL A 29 -0.92 2.62 12.46
C VAL A 29 -1.66 3.86 12.92
N ARG A 30 -1.05 5.03 12.75
CA ARG A 30 -1.64 6.32 13.09
C ARG A 30 -1.71 7.21 11.85
N PHE A 31 -2.76 8.01 11.79
CA PHE A 31 -3.00 8.98 10.74
C PHE A 31 -3.19 10.36 11.37
N GLU A 32 -2.44 11.33 10.87
CA GLU A 32 -2.59 12.75 11.18
C GLU A 32 -2.93 13.44 9.86
N CYS A 33 -4.19 13.83 9.68
CA CYS A 33 -4.72 14.28 8.40
C CYS A 33 -5.53 15.55 8.54
N GLU A 34 -5.27 16.52 7.67
CA GLU A 34 -6.06 17.74 7.50
C GLU A 34 -6.80 17.69 6.18
N PHE A 35 -7.98 17.07 6.18
CA PHE A 35 -8.85 16.99 5.01
C PHE A 35 -9.69 18.26 4.85
N VAL A 36 -9.79 18.79 3.64
CA VAL A 36 -10.61 19.95 3.30
C VAL A 36 -11.84 19.49 2.51
N PRO A 37 -13.01 19.33 3.13
CA PRO A 37 -14.20 18.75 2.49
C PRO A 37 -14.65 19.51 1.25
N GLN A 38 -14.49 20.83 1.23
CA GLN A 38 -14.92 21.69 0.12
C GLN A 38 -14.17 21.38 -1.18
N THR A 39 -12.93 20.90 -1.08
CA THR A 39 -12.10 20.56 -2.24
C THR A 39 -11.91 19.05 -2.41
N GLY A 40 -12.20 18.27 -1.37
CA GLY A 40 -11.92 16.84 -1.31
C GLY A 40 -10.41 16.54 -1.38
N ARG A 41 -9.59 17.37 -0.72
CA ARG A 41 -8.12 17.27 -0.76
C ARG A 41 -7.52 17.36 0.64
N TYR A 42 -6.36 16.76 0.83
CA TYR A 42 -5.58 16.88 2.07
C TYR A 42 -4.62 18.08 2.00
N ARG A 43 -4.72 19.00 2.95
CA ARG A 43 -3.66 20.00 3.19
C ARG A 43 -2.41 19.32 3.74
N HIS A 44 -2.63 18.38 4.65
CA HIS A 44 -1.61 17.53 5.24
C HIS A 44 -2.15 16.11 5.38
N TYR A 45 -1.31 15.14 5.05
CA TYR A 45 -1.59 13.72 5.25
C TYR A 45 -0.31 13.07 5.76
N LEU A 46 -0.35 12.53 6.96
CA LEU A 46 0.74 11.78 7.56
C LEU A 46 0.23 10.41 8.01
N MET A 47 0.86 9.35 7.48
CA MET A 47 0.71 7.99 7.96
C MET A 47 2.01 7.59 8.69
N HIS A 48 1.88 7.02 9.88
CA HIS A 48 2.99 6.44 10.61
C HIS A 48 2.63 5.03 11.12
N THR A 49 3.46 4.06 10.78
CA THR A 49 3.35 2.66 11.19
C THR A 49 4.53 2.28 12.08
N GLU A 50 4.23 1.98 13.34
CA GLU A 50 5.18 1.39 14.30
C GLU A 50 5.03 -0.13 14.25
N ALA A 51 5.98 -0.81 13.64
CA ALA A 51 6.00 -2.27 13.54
C ALA A 51 7.42 -2.80 13.43
N GLU A 52 7.67 -3.99 14.00
CA GLU A 52 8.93 -4.69 13.82
C GLU A 52 9.11 -5.15 12.37
N TRP A 53 8.05 -5.72 11.77
CA TRP A 53 8.10 -6.25 10.41
C TRP A 53 8.22 -5.17 9.34
N ALA A 54 7.36 -4.16 9.34
CA ALA A 54 7.34 -3.14 8.28
C ALA A 54 7.02 -1.76 8.86
N PRO A 55 7.99 -1.11 9.51
CA PRO A 55 7.81 0.28 9.94
C PRO A 55 7.75 1.17 8.70
N ALA A 56 6.85 2.15 8.71
CA ALA A 56 6.65 3.05 7.59
C ALA A 56 6.25 4.46 8.06
N ARG A 57 6.69 5.48 7.35
CA ARG A 57 6.24 6.86 7.52
C ARG A 57 6.08 7.50 6.16
N VAL A 58 4.91 8.08 5.88
CA VAL A 58 4.63 8.74 4.60
C VAL A 58 3.92 10.05 4.90
N GLU A 59 4.46 11.14 4.38
CA GLU A 59 3.94 12.49 4.57
C GLU A 59 3.73 13.16 3.23
N LEU A 60 2.50 13.65 2.99
CA LEU A 60 2.04 14.13 1.69
C LEU A 60 1.24 15.44 1.83
N THR A 61 1.10 16.14 0.71
CA THR A 61 0.17 17.27 0.56
C THR A 61 -0.50 17.25 -0.81
N GLN A 62 -1.70 17.81 -0.95
CA GLN A 62 -2.37 17.94 -2.25
C GLN A 62 -2.54 19.41 -2.64
N ALA A 63 -1.82 19.83 -3.68
CA ALA A 63 -2.06 21.10 -4.34
C ALA A 63 -3.37 21.04 -5.17
N GLY A 64 -4.12 22.14 -5.23
CA GLY A 64 -5.46 22.18 -5.81
C GLY A 64 -5.56 21.96 -7.32
N ALA A 65 -4.45 22.05 -8.06
CA ALA A 65 -4.46 22.27 -9.51
C ALA A 65 -3.56 21.34 -10.33
N GLU A 66 -2.91 20.34 -9.73
CA GLU A 66 -2.06 19.44 -10.51
C GLU A 66 -2.89 18.50 -11.39
N ALA A 67 -2.61 18.53 -12.69
CA ALA A 67 -3.10 17.55 -13.61
C ALA A 67 -2.39 16.20 -13.35
N LEU A 68 -3.14 15.11 -13.43
CA LEU A 68 -2.56 13.77 -13.35
C LEU A 68 -1.79 13.50 -14.64
N HIS A 69 -0.46 13.47 -14.54
CA HIS A 69 0.43 13.09 -15.63
C HIS A 69 1.35 11.97 -15.17
N LEU A 70 1.30 10.83 -15.86
CA LEU A 70 2.03 9.61 -15.53
C LEU A 70 3.02 9.30 -16.66
N ALA A 71 4.20 9.92 -16.58
CA ALA A 71 5.23 9.81 -17.61
C ALA A 71 5.66 8.34 -17.82
N GLY A 72 5.99 7.97 -19.06
CA GLY A 72 6.39 6.60 -19.42
C GLY A 72 5.24 5.65 -19.75
N PHE A 73 3.98 6.09 -19.63
CA PHE A 73 2.81 5.36 -20.09
C PHE A 73 2.19 6.03 -21.33
N PRO A 74 1.52 5.26 -22.21
CA PRO A 74 0.89 5.82 -23.41
C PRO A 74 -0.27 6.76 -23.09
N ASP A 75 -0.99 6.49 -22.00
CA ASP A 75 -2.13 7.27 -21.52
C ASP A 75 -2.38 7.01 -20.03
N THR A 76 -3.21 7.85 -19.42
CA THR A 76 -3.54 7.79 -17.99
C THR A 76 -4.30 6.52 -17.61
N GLU A 77 -5.16 5.99 -18.49
CA GLU A 77 -5.92 4.78 -18.20
C GLU A 77 -5.00 3.57 -18.12
N THR A 78 -4.13 3.38 -19.12
CA THR A 78 -3.10 2.35 -19.13
C THR A 78 -2.23 2.46 -17.87
N ALA A 79 -1.77 3.67 -17.53
CA ALA A 79 -0.97 3.89 -16.34
C ALA A 79 -1.69 3.46 -15.04
N LEU A 80 -2.95 3.85 -14.87
CA LEU A 80 -3.74 3.48 -13.69
C LEU A 80 -4.02 1.98 -13.62
N VAL A 81 -4.20 1.29 -14.75
CA VAL A 81 -4.27 -0.19 -14.77
C VAL A 81 -2.97 -0.78 -14.24
N TYR A 82 -1.81 -0.40 -14.78
CA TYR A 82 -0.53 -0.96 -14.32
C TYR A 82 -0.22 -0.65 -12.85
N LEU A 83 -0.54 0.56 -12.38
CA LEU A 83 -0.18 1.02 -11.04
C LEU A 83 -1.18 0.60 -9.96
N THR A 84 -2.46 0.43 -10.32
CA THR A 84 -3.52 0.30 -9.31
C THR A 84 -4.41 -0.93 -9.48
N HIS A 85 -4.46 -1.60 -10.63
CA HIS A 85 -5.37 -2.74 -10.77
C HIS A 85 -4.97 -3.87 -9.81
N PRO A 86 -5.97 -4.55 -9.23
CA PRO A 86 -5.70 -5.66 -8.34
C PRO A 86 -5.04 -6.80 -9.12
N LEU A 87 -3.90 -7.28 -8.61
CA LEU A 87 -3.18 -8.42 -9.16
C LEU A 87 -3.20 -9.57 -8.16
N THR A 88 -3.15 -10.81 -8.67
CA THR A 88 -2.89 -11.96 -7.82
C THR A 88 -1.49 -11.82 -7.21
N GLY A 89 -1.43 -11.77 -5.89
CA GLY A 89 -0.21 -11.77 -5.10
C GLY A 89 0.24 -13.19 -4.79
N PHE A 90 1.56 -13.42 -4.79
CA PHE A 90 2.18 -14.67 -4.34
C PHE A 90 3.07 -14.40 -3.14
N TYR A 91 3.16 -15.34 -2.21
CA TYR A 91 4.00 -15.22 -1.02
C TYR A 91 4.36 -16.60 -0.48
N TYR A 92 5.47 -16.67 0.27
CA TYR A 92 5.73 -17.81 1.12
C TYR A 92 4.89 -17.72 2.39
N ARG A 93 4.09 -18.75 2.62
CA ARG A 93 3.41 -18.98 3.89
C ARG A 93 4.44 -19.22 4.99
N ARG A 94 4.01 -19.07 6.24
CA ARG A 94 4.87 -19.33 7.41
C ARG A 94 5.29 -20.80 7.55
N ASP A 95 4.60 -21.72 6.88
CA ASP A 95 4.96 -23.13 6.77
C ASP A 95 5.88 -23.44 5.56
N GLY A 96 6.37 -22.40 4.86
CA GLY A 96 7.26 -22.51 3.70
C GLY A 96 6.55 -22.81 2.37
N ARG A 97 5.25 -23.13 2.37
CA ARG A 97 4.49 -23.39 1.14
C ARG A 97 4.16 -22.11 0.40
N LEU A 98 3.94 -22.21 -0.91
CA LEU A 98 3.48 -21.08 -1.71
C LEU A 98 1.97 -20.83 -1.49
N GLY A 99 1.60 -19.58 -1.23
CA GLY A 99 0.21 -19.14 -1.14
C GLY A 99 -0.09 -18.05 -2.16
N THR A 100 -1.38 -17.84 -2.43
CA THR A 100 -1.87 -16.73 -3.26
C THR A 100 -2.79 -15.82 -2.46
N TYR A 101 -2.66 -14.51 -2.66
CA TYR A 101 -3.48 -13.49 -2.05
C TYR A 101 -4.22 -12.70 -3.14
N ARG A 102 -5.53 -12.53 -2.99
CA ARG A 102 -6.36 -11.81 -3.96
C ARG A 102 -7.12 -10.71 -3.24
N VAL A 103 -7.08 -9.53 -3.85
CA VAL A 103 -7.84 -8.36 -3.45
C VAL A 103 -8.68 -7.94 -4.65
N TRP A 104 -9.86 -7.41 -4.39
CA TRP A 104 -10.65 -6.68 -5.37
C TRP A 104 -10.97 -5.30 -4.84
N HIS A 105 -11.03 -4.33 -5.73
CA HIS A 105 -11.59 -3.01 -5.46
C HIS A 105 -12.21 -2.48 -6.76
N GLU A 106 -13.12 -1.52 -6.61
CA GLU A 106 -13.60 -0.73 -7.74
C GLU A 106 -12.47 0.13 -8.33
N ARG A 107 -12.62 0.60 -9.57
CA ARG A 107 -11.68 1.52 -10.20
C ARG A 107 -11.43 2.72 -9.29
N LEU A 108 -10.16 2.96 -8.94
CA LEU A 108 -9.79 4.07 -8.08
C LEU A 108 -9.92 5.40 -8.84
N ALA A 109 -10.63 6.36 -8.24
CA ALA A 109 -10.72 7.76 -8.60
C ALA A 109 -9.60 8.59 -7.92
N VAL A 110 -8.36 8.27 -8.26
CA VAL A 110 -7.18 8.91 -7.65
C VAL A 110 -6.98 10.36 -8.09
N ARG A 111 -6.32 11.14 -7.22
CA ARG A 111 -5.84 12.50 -7.51
C ARG A 111 -4.35 12.58 -7.19
N PRO A 112 -3.57 13.38 -7.94
CA PRO A 112 -2.16 13.56 -7.63
C PRO A 112 -1.97 14.23 -6.26
N ALA A 113 -0.83 13.94 -5.65
CA ALA A 113 -0.33 14.55 -4.44
C ALA A 113 1.17 14.80 -4.59
N ARG A 114 1.74 15.56 -3.67
CA ARG A 114 3.17 15.78 -3.55
C ARG A 114 3.70 15.03 -2.34
N LEU A 115 4.83 14.37 -2.52
CA LEU A 115 5.58 13.79 -1.43
C LEU A 115 6.27 14.90 -0.63
N ILE A 116 6.14 14.87 0.69
CA ILE A 116 6.97 15.64 1.62
C ILE A 116 8.11 14.75 2.11
N SER A 117 7.79 13.54 2.56
CA SER A 117 8.78 12.52 2.93
C SER A 117 8.17 11.11 2.86
N ALA A 118 9.01 10.11 2.58
CA ALA A 118 8.62 8.71 2.68
C ALA A 118 9.77 7.88 3.26
N ARG A 119 9.38 6.89 4.06
CA ARG A 119 10.27 5.90 4.64
C ARG A 119 9.53 4.58 4.77
N PHE A 120 10.05 3.53 4.15
CA PHE A 120 9.56 2.16 4.21
C PHE A 120 10.72 1.27 4.66
N GLY A 121 10.80 1.02 5.97
CA GLY A 121 11.96 0.33 6.55
C GLY A 121 12.12 -1.10 6.04
N LEU A 122 11.02 -1.80 5.69
CA LEU A 122 11.12 -3.13 5.11
C LEU A 122 11.78 -3.12 3.72
N LEU A 123 11.42 -2.17 2.85
CA LEU A 123 11.96 -2.11 1.50
C LEU A 123 13.46 -1.84 1.49
N GLU A 124 13.92 -0.98 2.40
CA GLU A 124 15.35 -0.73 2.58
C GLU A 124 16.08 -1.94 3.15
N ARG A 125 15.56 -2.58 4.20
CA ARG A 125 16.21 -3.78 4.76
C ARG A 125 16.30 -4.94 3.77
N MET A 126 15.33 -5.02 2.85
CA MET A 126 15.34 -5.98 1.75
C MET A 126 16.19 -5.54 0.56
N GLN A 127 16.79 -4.34 0.60
CA GLN A 127 17.59 -3.77 -0.48
C GLN A 127 16.82 -3.63 -1.81
N LEU A 128 15.50 -3.46 -1.74
CA LEU A 128 14.65 -3.28 -2.91
C LEU A 128 14.59 -1.81 -3.35
N VAL A 129 14.58 -0.89 -2.38
CA VAL A 129 14.55 0.56 -2.60
C VAL A 129 15.31 1.24 -1.46
N SER A 130 16.34 2.00 -1.78
CA SER A 130 17.13 2.78 -0.82
C SER A 130 16.33 3.90 -0.17
N ALA A 131 16.87 4.49 0.91
CA ALA A 131 16.29 5.67 1.56
C ALA A 131 16.11 6.85 0.59
N GLU A 132 17.07 7.04 -0.31
CA GLU A 132 17.09 8.15 -1.27
C GLU A 132 16.05 7.95 -2.37
N GLU A 133 15.98 6.75 -2.94
CA GLU A 133 14.98 6.42 -3.97
C GLU A 133 13.54 6.53 -3.45
N GLN A 134 13.30 6.28 -2.17
CA GLN A 134 11.99 6.45 -1.54
C GLN A 134 11.52 7.92 -1.53
N LEU A 135 12.42 8.89 -1.66
CA LEU A 135 12.09 10.31 -1.77
C LEU A 135 11.72 10.74 -3.20
N ALA A 136 11.89 9.86 -4.19
CA ALA A 136 11.63 10.14 -5.60
C ALA A 136 10.75 9.05 -6.25
N PRO A 137 9.54 8.77 -5.71
CA PRO A 137 8.63 7.83 -6.36
C PRO A 137 8.20 8.37 -7.73
N HIS A 138 7.92 7.46 -8.66
CA HIS A 138 7.40 7.81 -9.99
C HIS A 138 6.12 8.66 -9.93
N SER A 139 5.20 8.30 -9.03
CA SER A 139 3.93 8.99 -8.85
C SER A 139 3.45 8.88 -7.40
N VAL A 140 2.65 9.86 -6.99
CA VAL A 140 2.00 9.90 -5.67
C VAL A 140 0.51 10.17 -5.90
N LEU A 141 -0.32 9.19 -5.53
CA LEU A 141 -1.74 9.15 -5.84
C LEU A 141 -2.54 8.97 -4.55
N LEU A 142 -3.55 9.80 -4.33
CA LEU A 142 -4.44 9.73 -3.18
C LEU A 142 -5.90 9.64 -3.59
N GLN A 143 -6.65 8.85 -2.84
CA GLN A 143 -8.10 8.83 -2.83
C GLN A 143 -8.55 8.81 -1.35
N PRO A 144 -9.47 9.68 -0.91
CA PRO A 144 -9.82 9.81 0.51
C PRO A 144 -10.44 8.55 1.14
N LEU A 145 -11.20 7.79 0.36
CA LEU A 145 -11.85 6.57 0.79
C LEU A 145 -11.67 5.49 -0.27
N ASN A 146 -11.10 4.37 0.13
CA ASN A 146 -10.94 3.19 -0.72
C ASN A 146 -11.52 1.98 0.01
N GLU A 147 -12.40 1.24 -0.67
CA GLU A 147 -12.90 -0.03 -0.18
C GLU A 147 -12.21 -1.17 -0.92
N PHE A 148 -11.71 -2.14 -0.16
CA PHE A 148 -11.07 -3.32 -0.70
C PHE A 148 -11.75 -4.57 -0.13
N THR A 149 -12.05 -5.52 -1.01
CA THR A 149 -12.47 -6.86 -0.62
C THR A 149 -11.25 -7.78 -0.64
N ILE A 150 -10.93 -8.35 0.52
CA ILE A 150 -9.87 -9.34 0.65
C ILE A 150 -10.51 -10.73 0.67
N TYR A 151 -10.11 -11.61 -0.25
CA TYR A 151 -10.62 -12.98 -0.30
C TYR A 151 -9.83 -13.91 0.64
N LEU A 152 -10.48 -14.34 1.72
CA LEU A 152 -9.92 -15.20 2.76
C LEU A 152 -10.76 -16.49 2.93
N PRO A 153 -10.16 -17.63 3.33
CA PRO A 153 -8.74 -17.85 3.46
C PRO A 153 -8.06 -17.97 2.08
N PRO A 154 -6.76 -17.64 1.99
CA PRO A 154 -6.02 -17.71 0.74
C PRO A 154 -5.80 -19.17 0.28
N ARG A 155 -5.74 -19.37 -1.04
CA ARG A 155 -5.46 -20.69 -1.62
C ARG A 155 -3.99 -21.05 -1.42
N VAL A 156 -3.76 -22.30 -1.03
CA VAL A 156 -2.43 -22.91 -1.01
C VAL A 156 -2.17 -23.53 -2.36
N LEU A 157 -1.01 -23.23 -2.94
CA LEU A 157 -0.58 -23.89 -4.16
C LEU A 157 0.12 -25.20 -3.80
N SER A 158 -0.28 -26.28 -4.46
CA SER A 158 0.48 -27.52 -4.45
C SER A 158 1.57 -27.42 -5.51
N PRO A 159 2.77 -27.98 -5.26
CA PRO A 159 3.79 -28.13 -6.29
C PRO A 159 3.30 -29.00 -7.45
#